data_AF-A0A7C9JKF7-F1
#
_entry.id   AF-A0A7C9JKF7-F1
#
_cell.length_a   1.000
_cell.length_b   1.000
_cell.length_c   1.000
_cell.angle_alpha   90.00
_cell.angle_beta   90.00
_cell.angle_gamma   90.00
#
_symmetry.space_group_name_H-M   'P 1'
#
loop_
_entity.id
_entity.type
_entity.pdbx_description
1 polymer ?
#
loop_
_entity_poly.entity_id
_entity_poly.type
_entity_poly.pdbx_seq_one_letter_code
_entity_poly.pdbx_strand_id
1 'polypeptide(L)'
;MNTRLLVRLAKSQNVAHRDRPGAVAASTASARLVQTSEFLSWYFENILNPRISSPQARTELSERYAVTVRELKKKIRGGNSKHPTQVRSLPTDVFVQLIREVWCRPETIFCSLSGATSLTVLRDRAMFLLACEGMRPGAIGNLALQDFTGCQMRIVDNAGKRGDALSEGTPVQKGARSNMQAYSSEHNINLWPWTTAAIHEYIQGERAELLNRRLHNPSKGFLFLENQYGGPISNRRTISLIFERAERRLLELGFLSRSSGDRYIKTENYELTAYNLRHSAATLYISIKGDSEQTRSEMKERFGWSANSKMPERYARRAKMDAASLDLADLWESIKADRLKMRGDIE
;
A
#
# COMPACT_ATOMS: atom_id res chain seq x y z
N MET A 1 20.59 -3.03 -31.45
CA MET A 1 20.66 -2.99 -29.97
C MET A 1 21.67 -4.07 -29.53
N ASN A 2 22.73 -3.72 -28.80
CA ASN A 2 23.90 -4.61 -28.62
C ASN A 2 23.56 -5.82 -27.74
N THR A 3 23.49 -7.01 -28.34
CA THR A 3 23.08 -8.30 -27.74
C THR A 3 23.94 -8.69 -26.54
N ARG A 4 25.20 -8.22 -26.49
CA ARG A 4 26.11 -8.42 -25.35
C ARG A 4 25.66 -7.70 -24.08
N LEU A 5 24.95 -6.58 -24.20
CA LEU A 5 24.42 -5.82 -23.06
C LEU A 5 23.26 -6.57 -22.39
N LEU A 6 22.37 -7.17 -23.19
CA LEU A 6 21.23 -7.98 -22.72
C LEU A 6 21.68 -9.28 -22.06
N VAL A 7 22.71 -9.95 -22.60
CA VAL A 7 23.29 -11.17 -21.98
C VAL A 7 24.02 -10.84 -20.67
N ARG A 8 24.63 -9.66 -20.54
CA ARG A 8 25.23 -9.19 -19.28
C ARG A 8 24.19 -8.89 -18.19
N LEU A 9 23.03 -8.34 -18.57
CA LEU A 9 21.91 -8.11 -17.65
C LEU A 9 21.25 -9.41 -17.17
N ALA A 10 21.27 -10.47 -17.99
CA ALA A 10 20.69 -11.77 -17.66
C ALA A 10 21.54 -12.63 -16.70
N LYS A 11 22.82 -12.28 -16.46
CA LYS A 11 23.75 -13.04 -15.60
C LYS A 11 23.80 -12.58 -14.13
N SER A 12 22.81 -11.84 -13.62
CA SER A 12 22.78 -11.43 -12.20
C SER A 12 22.26 -12.55 -11.31
N GLN A 13 23.15 -13.40 -10.80
CA GLN A 13 22.85 -14.34 -9.72
C GLN A 13 22.60 -13.59 -8.40
N ASN A 14 21.46 -13.90 -7.78
CA ASN A 14 20.92 -13.73 -6.41
C ASN A 14 21.48 -12.75 -5.35
N VAL A 15 22.57 -12.02 -5.55
CA VAL A 15 23.02 -10.97 -4.63
C VAL A 15 23.51 -9.79 -5.46
N ALA A 16 23.21 -8.56 -5.04
CA ALA A 16 23.86 -7.39 -5.64
C ALA A 16 25.38 -7.54 -5.42
N HIS A 17 26.12 -7.93 -6.46
CA HIS A 17 27.58 -8.06 -6.38
C HIS A 17 28.13 -6.69 -5.96
N ARG A 18 28.81 -6.63 -4.81
CA ARG A 18 29.48 -5.42 -4.29
C ARG A 18 30.43 -4.77 -5.29
N ASP A 19 30.85 -5.52 -6.31
CA ASP A 19 31.89 -5.13 -7.28
C ASP A 19 31.35 -4.47 -8.56
N ARG A 20 30.04 -4.18 -8.66
CA ARG A 20 29.45 -3.49 -9.81
C ARG A 20 28.52 -2.35 -9.41
N PRO A 21 29.07 -1.13 -9.25
CA PRO A 21 28.28 0.08 -9.04
C PRO A 21 27.22 0.22 -10.14
N GLY A 22 25.95 0.32 -9.75
CA GLY A 22 24.81 0.51 -10.68
C GLY A 22 24.09 -0.75 -11.16
N ALA A 23 24.50 -1.96 -10.72
CA ALA A 23 23.76 -3.18 -11.04
C ALA A 23 22.41 -3.24 -10.29
N VAL A 24 21.33 -3.50 -11.02
CA VAL A 24 19.98 -3.70 -10.45
C VAL A 24 19.76 -5.16 -10.07
N ALA A 25 19.03 -5.39 -8.97
CA ALA A 25 18.64 -6.73 -8.54
C ALA A 25 17.85 -7.46 -9.65
N ALA A 26 18.02 -8.78 -9.75
CA ALA A 26 17.37 -9.61 -10.77
C ALA A 26 15.84 -9.42 -10.79
N SER A 27 15.21 -9.29 -9.62
CA SER A 27 13.78 -8.99 -9.48
C SER A 27 13.39 -7.63 -10.10
N THR A 28 14.26 -6.62 -9.98
CA THR A 28 14.05 -5.28 -10.56
C THR A 28 14.25 -5.29 -12.08
N ALA A 29 15.26 -6.01 -12.58
CA ALA A 29 15.48 -6.17 -14.02
C ALA A 29 14.33 -6.95 -14.68
N SER A 30 13.92 -8.06 -14.06
CA SER A 30 12.78 -8.87 -14.46
C SER A 30 11.50 -8.04 -14.47
N ALA A 31 11.30 -7.20 -13.44
CA ALA A 31 10.16 -6.31 -13.39
C ALA A 31 10.14 -5.27 -14.53
N ARG A 32 11.29 -4.68 -14.88
CA ARG A 32 11.38 -3.70 -15.98
C ARG A 32 11.10 -4.32 -17.36
N LEU A 33 11.51 -5.57 -17.57
CA LEU A 33 11.28 -6.27 -18.82
C LEU A 33 9.80 -6.59 -19.03
N VAL A 34 9.09 -7.00 -17.98
CA VAL A 34 7.63 -7.19 -18.04
C VAL A 34 6.93 -5.86 -18.31
N GLN A 35 7.25 -4.77 -17.59
CA GLN A 35 6.66 -3.44 -17.89
C GLN A 35 6.87 -3.00 -19.35
N THR A 36 8.05 -3.28 -19.91
CA THR A 36 8.36 -2.98 -21.31
C THR A 36 7.48 -3.82 -22.23
N SER A 37 7.35 -5.12 -21.95
CA SER A 37 6.47 -6.01 -22.70
C SER A 37 5.02 -5.54 -22.67
N GLU A 38 4.49 -5.17 -21.51
CA GLU A 38 3.10 -4.78 -21.40
C GLU A 38 2.82 -3.41 -22.03
N PHE A 39 3.76 -2.46 -21.92
CA PHE A 39 3.66 -1.18 -22.64
C PHE A 39 3.65 -1.40 -24.16
N LEU A 40 4.49 -2.30 -24.68
CA LEU A 40 4.49 -2.65 -26.09
C LEU A 40 3.14 -3.27 -26.49
N SER A 41 2.52 -4.08 -25.64
CA SER A 41 1.16 -4.60 -25.86
C SER A 41 0.13 -3.50 -25.97
N TRP A 42 0.10 -2.63 -24.97
CA TRP A 42 -0.86 -1.54 -24.96
C TRP A 42 -0.66 -0.61 -26.16
N TYR A 43 0.58 -0.23 -26.47
CA TYR A 43 0.90 0.65 -27.59
C TYR A 43 0.53 0.02 -28.94
N PHE A 44 0.79 -1.28 -29.10
CA PHE A 44 0.40 -2.01 -30.29
C PHE A 44 -1.12 -2.04 -30.45
N GLU A 45 -1.86 -2.46 -29.43
CA GLU A 45 -3.32 -2.63 -29.47
C GLU A 45 -4.08 -1.31 -29.59
N ASN A 46 -3.63 -0.26 -28.90
CA ASN A 46 -4.41 0.97 -28.73
C ASN A 46 -3.93 2.14 -29.61
N ILE A 47 -2.68 2.10 -30.10
CA ILE A 47 -2.10 3.20 -30.89
C ILE A 47 -1.78 2.74 -32.31
N LEU A 48 -1.03 1.64 -32.48
CA LEU A 48 -0.58 1.21 -33.81
C LEU A 48 -1.70 0.50 -34.59
N ASN A 49 -2.29 -0.55 -34.03
CA ASN A 49 -3.29 -1.37 -34.70
C ASN A 49 -4.50 -0.56 -35.24
N PRO A 50 -5.05 0.42 -34.50
CA PRO A 50 -6.16 1.25 -35.00
C PRO A 50 -5.75 2.24 -36.11
N ARG A 51 -4.47 2.59 -36.23
CA ARG A 51 -3.96 3.62 -37.14
C ARG A 51 -3.32 3.06 -38.41
N ILE A 52 -3.21 1.74 -38.53
CA ILE A 52 -2.68 1.08 -39.71
C ILE A 52 -3.84 0.76 -40.67
N SER A 53 -3.90 1.48 -41.77
CA SER A 53 -4.97 1.32 -42.78
C SER A 53 -4.81 0.05 -43.62
N SER A 54 -3.59 -0.45 -43.79
CA SER A 54 -3.30 -1.66 -44.59
C SER A 54 -3.56 -2.95 -43.79
N PRO A 55 -4.47 -3.84 -44.24
CA PRO A 55 -4.74 -5.12 -43.59
C PRO A 55 -3.49 -6.02 -43.52
N GLN A 56 -2.70 -6.04 -44.59
CA GLN A 56 -1.48 -6.86 -44.70
C GLN A 56 -0.40 -6.39 -43.72
N ALA A 57 -0.19 -5.08 -43.61
CA ALA A 57 0.74 -4.50 -42.64
C ALA A 57 0.30 -4.74 -41.19
N ARG A 58 -1.01 -4.80 -40.95
CA ARG A 58 -1.58 -5.14 -39.63
C ARG A 58 -1.25 -6.57 -39.22
N THR A 59 -1.40 -7.52 -40.14
CA THR A 59 -1.09 -8.94 -39.89
C THR A 59 0.41 -9.12 -39.65
N GLU A 60 1.25 -8.58 -40.52
CA GLU A 60 2.71 -8.71 -40.40
C GLU A 60 3.23 -8.08 -39.09
N LEU A 61 2.72 -6.91 -38.71
CA LEU A 61 3.11 -6.26 -37.46
C LEU A 61 2.61 -7.04 -36.24
N SER A 62 1.41 -7.62 -36.28
CA SER A 62 0.87 -8.47 -35.22
C SER A 62 1.75 -9.68 -34.96
N GLU A 63 2.20 -10.35 -36.02
CA GLU A 63 3.08 -11.52 -35.94
C GLU A 63 4.45 -11.17 -35.38
N ARG A 64 5.09 -10.11 -35.88
CA ARG A 64 6.39 -9.63 -35.38
C ARG A 64 6.31 -9.19 -33.92
N TYR A 65 5.23 -8.53 -33.54
CA TYR A 65 4.95 -8.13 -32.17
C TYR A 65 4.78 -9.37 -31.26
N ALA A 66 3.99 -10.36 -31.69
CA ALA A 66 3.77 -11.59 -30.93
C ALA A 66 5.06 -12.38 -30.71
N VAL A 67 5.94 -12.46 -31.72
CA VAL A 67 7.27 -13.06 -31.59
C VAL A 67 8.13 -12.30 -30.59
N THR A 68 8.19 -10.97 -30.70
CA THR A 68 8.98 -10.11 -29.79
C THR A 68 8.53 -10.26 -28.33
N VAL A 69 7.23 -10.27 -28.07
CA VAL A 69 6.68 -10.48 -26.74
C VAL A 69 7.00 -11.88 -26.21
N ARG A 70 6.91 -12.91 -27.05
CA ARG A 70 7.24 -14.30 -26.68
C ARG A 70 8.71 -14.43 -26.29
N GLU A 71 9.62 -13.80 -27.03
CA GLU A 71 11.05 -13.78 -26.71
C GLU A 71 11.36 -13.02 -25.41
N LEU A 72 10.71 -11.88 -25.20
CA LEU A 72 10.82 -11.12 -23.95
C LEU A 72 10.34 -11.97 -22.77
N LYS A 73 9.16 -12.58 -22.86
CA LYS A 73 8.60 -13.46 -21.82
C LYS A 73 9.50 -14.66 -21.50
N LYS A 74 10.08 -15.32 -22.51
CA LYS A 74 11.02 -16.44 -22.32
C LYS A 74 12.29 -16.06 -21.55
N LYS A 75 12.75 -14.80 -21.67
CA LYS A 75 13.95 -14.31 -20.96
C LYS A 75 13.69 -13.87 -19.52
N ILE A 76 12.44 -13.84 -19.08
CA ILE A 76 12.02 -13.37 -17.76
C ILE A 76 11.67 -14.59 -16.89
N ARG A 77 12.62 -15.06 -16.07
CA ARG A 77 12.28 -15.98 -14.97
C ARG A 77 11.68 -15.17 -13.82
N GLY A 78 10.38 -15.36 -13.57
CA GLY A 78 9.70 -14.96 -12.34
C GLY A 78 9.92 -13.51 -11.92
N GLY A 79 9.53 -12.55 -12.75
CA GLY A 79 9.48 -11.13 -12.38
C GLY A 79 8.07 -10.72 -12.05
N ASN A 80 7.79 -10.50 -10.76
CA ASN A 80 6.50 -9.96 -10.34
C ASN A 80 6.45 -8.47 -10.72
N SER A 81 5.93 -8.18 -11.92
CA SER A 81 5.83 -6.82 -12.43
C SER A 81 4.43 -6.51 -12.88
N LYS A 82 3.88 -5.50 -12.22
CA LYS A 82 2.59 -4.88 -12.48
C LYS A 82 2.81 -3.63 -13.36
N HIS A 83 2.01 -3.46 -14.41
CA HIS A 83 2.08 -2.40 -15.43
C HIS A 83 2.18 -0.99 -14.83
N PRO A 84 2.90 -0.02 -15.44
CA PRO A 84 2.89 1.40 -15.05
C PRO A 84 1.51 2.08 -15.06
N THR A 85 0.52 1.48 -15.73
CA THR A 85 -0.86 1.98 -15.84
C THR A 85 -1.83 1.16 -14.99
N GLN A 86 -1.35 0.08 -14.35
CA GLN A 86 -2.16 -0.68 -13.44
C GLN A 86 -2.38 0.18 -12.20
N VAL A 87 -3.63 0.54 -12.01
CA VAL A 87 -4.06 1.31 -10.86
C VAL A 87 -3.89 0.42 -9.63
N ARG A 88 -3.17 0.96 -8.64
CA ARG A 88 -2.85 0.26 -7.38
C ARG A 88 -3.70 0.75 -6.21
N SER A 89 -4.42 1.84 -6.38
CA SER A 89 -5.38 2.34 -5.42
C SER A 89 -6.73 1.66 -5.64
N LEU A 90 -7.44 1.48 -4.54
CA LEU A 90 -8.87 1.22 -4.57
C LEU A 90 -9.59 2.48 -5.10
N PRO A 91 -10.78 2.32 -5.71
CA PRO A 91 -11.72 3.42 -5.91
C PRO A 91 -11.97 4.16 -4.59
N THR A 92 -12.22 5.46 -4.69
CA THR A 92 -12.30 6.34 -3.50
C THR A 92 -13.45 5.95 -2.57
N ASP A 93 -14.61 5.65 -3.15
CA ASP A 93 -15.79 5.12 -2.48
C ASP A 93 -15.52 3.79 -1.77
N VAL A 94 -14.91 2.83 -2.46
CA VAL A 94 -14.51 1.53 -1.88
C VAL A 94 -13.53 1.74 -0.73
N PHE A 95 -12.54 2.61 -0.90
CA PHE A 95 -11.55 2.90 0.14
C PHE A 95 -12.18 3.52 1.39
N VAL A 96 -13.09 4.49 1.22
CA VAL A 96 -13.82 5.13 2.32
C VAL A 96 -14.74 4.12 3.01
N GLN A 97 -15.43 3.26 2.25
CA GLN A 97 -16.25 2.19 2.79
C GLN A 97 -15.42 1.22 3.64
N LEU A 98 -14.23 0.82 3.18
CA LEU A 98 -13.34 -0.03 3.98
C LEU A 98 -12.91 0.65 5.28
N ILE A 99 -12.57 1.94 5.26
CA ILE A 99 -12.24 2.68 6.49
C ILE A 99 -13.43 2.67 7.45
N ARG A 100 -14.65 2.91 6.94
CA ARG A 100 -15.88 2.90 7.73
C ARG A 100 -16.11 1.54 8.39
N GLU A 101 -16.01 0.45 7.64
CA GLU A 101 -16.24 -0.90 8.18
C GLU A 101 -15.16 -1.32 9.18
N VAL A 102 -13.88 -1.01 8.90
CA VAL A 102 -12.78 -1.27 9.84
C VAL A 102 -12.93 -0.47 11.13
N TRP A 103 -13.40 0.77 11.04
CA TRP A 103 -13.65 1.61 12.21
C TRP A 103 -14.85 1.11 13.02
N CYS A 104 -15.99 0.88 12.37
CA CYS A 104 -17.27 0.60 13.03
C CYS A 104 -17.44 -0.84 13.48
N ARG A 105 -16.90 -1.82 12.74
CA ARG A 105 -17.14 -3.26 12.96
C ARG A 105 -15.85 -4.08 12.86
N PRO A 106 -14.76 -3.71 13.55
CA PRO A 106 -13.48 -4.40 13.43
C PRO A 106 -13.55 -5.89 13.73
N GLU A 107 -14.44 -6.32 14.64
CA GLU A 107 -14.67 -7.71 15.01
C GLU A 107 -15.18 -8.59 13.86
N THR A 108 -15.86 -7.99 12.88
CA THR A 108 -16.36 -8.69 11.69
C THR A 108 -15.27 -8.92 10.63
N ILE A 109 -14.18 -8.16 10.72
CA ILE A 109 -13.06 -8.16 9.76
C ILE A 109 -11.85 -8.91 10.33
N PHE A 110 -11.50 -8.64 11.59
CA PHE A 110 -10.37 -9.23 12.28
C PHE A 110 -10.80 -10.44 13.10
N CYS A 111 -11.08 -11.54 12.40
CA CYS A 111 -11.47 -12.80 13.00
C CYS A 111 -10.32 -13.83 12.98
N SER A 112 -10.42 -14.83 13.85
CA SER A 112 -9.65 -16.06 13.79
C SER A 112 -10.09 -16.92 12.60
N LEU A 113 -9.36 -18.01 12.33
CA LEU A 113 -9.76 -18.98 11.30
C LEU A 113 -11.12 -19.65 11.59
N SER A 114 -11.55 -19.70 12.85
CA SER A 114 -12.86 -20.23 13.25
C SER A 114 -13.98 -19.19 13.16
N GLY A 115 -13.70 -17.97 12.69
CA GLY A 115 -14.67 -16.87 12.58
C GLY A 115 -14.93 -16.11 13.88
N ALA A 116 -14.31 -16.51 14.99
CA ALA A 116 -14.40 -15.78 16.26
C ALA A 116 -13.56 -14.49 16.23
N THR A 117 -13.98 -13.46 16.95
CA THR A 117 -13.22 -12.20 17.07
C THR A 117 -11.79 -12.44 17.55
N SER A 118 -10.81 -11.81 16.89
CA SER A 118 -9.41 -11.91 17.30
C SER A 118 -9.19 -11.24 18.67
N LEU A 119 -8.34 -11.83 19.51
CA LEU A 119 -7.89 -11.22 20.78
C LEU A 119 -7.05 -9.94 20.57
N THR A 120 -6.70 -9.63 19.33
CA THR A 120 -5.90 -8.46 18.94
C THR A 120 -6.67 -7.52 18.00
N VAL A 121 -8.00 -7.54 18.07
CA VAL A 121 -8.89 -6.79 17.18
C VAL A 121 -8.61 -5.27 17.21
N LEU A 122 -8.38 -4.67 18.38
CA LEU A 122 -8.10 -3.23 18.51
C LEU A 122 -6.71 -2.90 17.95
N ARG A 123 -5.71 -3.74 18.23
CA ARG A 123 -4.36 -3.63 17.65
C ARG A 123 -4.43 -3.67 16.13
N ASP A 124 -5.10 -4.68 15.59
CA ASP A 124 -5.15 -4.96 14.16
C ASP A 124 -5.93 -3.86 13.43
N ARG A 125 -7.03 -3.36 14.03
CA ARG A 125 -7.77 -2.17 13.57
C ARG A 125 -6.87 -0.94 13.53
N ALA A 126 -6.16 -0.61 14.61
CA ALA A 126 -5.29 0.56 14.66
C ALA A 126 -4.17 0.45 13.61
N MET A 127 -3.53 -0.71 13.47
CA MET A 127 -2.50 -0.94 12.45
C MET A 127 -3.04 -0.83 11.02
N PHE A 128 -4.25 -1.32 10.77
CA PHE A 128 -4.89 -1.20 9.46
C PHE A 128 -5.21 0.26 9.12
N LEU A 129 -5.79 1.02 10.05
CA LEU A 129 -6.10 2.43 9.85
C LEU A 129 -4.85 3.26 9.64
N LEU A 130 -3.73 2.94 10.31
CA LEU A 130 -2.43 3.56 10.04
C LEU A 130 -1.91 3.27 8.61
N ALA A 131 -2.22 2.11 8.04
CA ALA A 131 -1.94 1.87 6.62
C ALA A 131 -2.86 2.71 5.71
N CYS A 132 -4.10 2.97 6.12
CA CYS A 132 -5.01 3.92 5.44
C CYS A 132 -4.55 5.39 5.57
N GLU A 133 -3.70 5.74 6.53
CA GLU A 133 -2.97 7.02 6.56
C GLU A 133 -1.85 7.08 5.52
N GLY A 134 -1.50 5.93 4.94
CA GLY A 134 -0.42 5.77 3.98
C GLY A 134 0.91 5.36 4.61
N MET A 135 0.94 4.85 5.84
CA MET A 135 2.16 4.29 6.41
C MET A 135 2.51 2.92 5.83
N ARG A 136 3.81 2.64 5.73
CA ARG A 136 4.30 1.35 5.25
C ARG A 136 4.25 0.32 6.39
N PRO A 137 4.01 -0.98 6.12
CA PRO A 137 4.00 -2.02 7.15
C PRO A 137 5.23 -2.00 8.08
N GLY A 138 6.42 -1.86 7.50
CA GLY A 138 7.67 -1.80 8.27
C GLY A 138 7.73 -0.61 9.22
N ALA A 139 7.18 0.54 8.82
CA ALA A 139 7.10 1.72 9.66
C ALA A 139 6.10 1.51 10.81
N ILE A 140 4.92 0.96 10.51
CA ILE A 140 3.86 0.69 11.50
C ILE A 140 4.39 -0.19 12.64
N GLY A 141 5.07 -1.31 12.30
CA GLY A 141 5.65 -2.20 13.30
C GLY A 141 6.86 -1.64 14.07
N ASN A 142 7.32 -0.44 13.70
CA ASN A 142 8.50 0.22 14.25
C ASN A 142 8.17 1.53 14.98
N LEU A 143 6.89 1.84 15.19
CA LEU A 143 6.45 3.01 15.95
C LEU A 143 6.72 2.80 17.45
N ALA A 144 7.30 3.81 18.11
CA ALA A 144 7.35 3.87 19.56
C ALA A 144 6.13 4.58 20.13
N LEU A 145 5.76 4.29 21.37
CA LEU A 145 4.63 4.92 22.04
C LEU A 145 4.80 6.44 22.10
N GLN A 146 6.03 6.91 22.38
CA GLN A 146 6.39 8.33 22.43
C GLN A 146 6.27 9.07 21.09
N ASP A 147 6.17 8.34 19.98
CA ASP A 147 6.04 8.96 18.66
C ASP A 147 4.60 9.37 18.35
N PHE A 148 3.65 8.95 19.18
CA PHE A 148 2.25 9.31 19.08
C PHE A 148 1.90 10.36 20.13
N THR A 149 1.52 11.56 19.70
CA THR A 149 1.22 12.70 20.57
C THR A 149 -0.06 13.40 20.13
N GLY A 150 -1.13 13.26 20.90
CA GLY A 150 -2.45 13.82 20.56
C GLY A 150 -2.96 13.20 19.26
N CYS A 151 -2.95 13.96 18.17
CA CYS A 151 -3.33 13.51 16.82
C CYS A 151 -2.14 13.39 15.86
N GLN A 152 -0.90 13.55 16.34
CA GLN A 152 0.31 13.51 15.51
C GLN A 152 1.03 12.19 15.67
N MET A 153 1.61 11.71 14.57
CA MET A 153 2.50 10.56 14.54
C MET A 153 3.84 10.95 13.93
N ARG A 154 4.91 10.79 14.70
CA ARG A 154 6.28 10.91 14.23
C ARG A 154 6.76 9.58 13.66
N ILE A 155 7.20 9.59 12.42
CA ILE A 155 7.65 8.38 11.73
C ILE A 155 9.17 8.41 11.68
N VAL A 156 9.82 7.67 12.57
CA VAL A 156 11.29 7.57 12.70
C VAL A 156 11.73 6.11 12.80
N ASP A 157 13.02 5.83 12.62
CA ASP A 157 13.55 4.47 12.78
C ASP A 157 13.85 4.12 14.25
N ASN A 158 12.94 3.42 14.92
CA ASN A 158 13.16 2.95 16.30
C ASN A 158 13.82 1.56 16.37
N ALA A 159 14.30 0.99 15.26
CA ALA A 159 14.78 -0.39 15.23
C ALA A 159 15.89 -0.65 16.27
N GLY A 160 16.72 0.35 16.58
CA GLY A 160 17.75 0.27 17.62
C GLY A 160 17.21 0.03 19.04
N LYS A 161 15.99 0.46 19.35
CA LYS A 161 15.36 0.25 20.68
C LYS A 161 15.07 -1.23 20.98
N ARG A 162 15.10 -2.09 19.96
CA ARG A 162 14.85 -3.52 20.12
C ARG A 162 15.97 -4.22 20.88
N GLY A 163 17.20 -3.72 20.87
CA GLY A 163 18.35 -4.35 21.54
C GLY A 163 18.84 -5.66 20.91
N ASP A 164 18.01 -6.35 20.13
CA ASP A 164 18.35 -7.58 19.41
C ASP A 164 18.98 -7.28 18.04
N ALA A 165 19.79 -8.21 17.54
CA ALA A 165 20.35 -8.13 16.19
C ALA A 165 19.21 -8.11 15.15
N LEU A 166 19.24 -7.13 14.26
CA LEU A 166 18.18 -6.96 13.27
C LEU A 166 18.32 -7.97 12.13
N SER A 167 17.20 -8.56 11.75
CA SER A 167 17.10 -9.49 10.62
C SER A 167 16.44 -8.82 9.41
N GLU A 168 16.46 -9.47 8.25
CA GLU A 168 15.70 -9.03 7.06
C GLU A 168 14.18 -8.96 7.30
N GLY A 169 13.69 -9.71 8.28
CA GLY A 169 12.29 -9.73 8.68
C GLY A 169 11.90 -8.60 9.62
N THR A 170 12.87 -7.91 10.24
CA THR A 170 12.57 -6.93 11.29
C THR A 170 11.86 -5.70 10.72
N PRO A 171 10.75 -5.23 11.32
CA PRO A 171 10.12 -3.97 10.92
C PRO A 171 11.08 -2.79 11.11
N VAL A 172 11.30 -2.05 10.03
CA VAL A 172 12.21 -0.89 9.98
C VAL A 172 11.59 0.23 9.16
N GLN A 173 12.01 1.46 9.44
CA GLN A 173 11.63 2.60 8.61
C GLN A 173 12.41 2.58 7.29
N LYS A 174 11.69 2.69 6.16
CA LYS A 174 12.31 2.60 4.84
C LYS A 174 13.25 3.77 4.61
N GLY A 175 14.47 3.47 4.17
CA GLY A 175 15.47 4.49 3.81
C GLY A 175 16.37 4.89 4.97
N ALA A 176 16.04 4.52 6.22
CA ALA A 176 16.86 4.84 7.40
C ALA A 176 18.30 4.30 7.33
N ARG A 177 18.53 3.26 6.52
CA ARG A 177 19.84 2.62 6.30
C ARG A 177 20.32 2.71 4.86
N SER A 178 19.66 3.50 4.02
CA SER A 178 20.00 3.59 2.60
C SER A 178 20.94 4.76 2.34
N ASN A 179 22.18 4.47 1.95
CA ASN A 179 23.14 5.49 1.52
C ASN A 179 22.98 5.86 0.03
N MET A 180 22.08 5.18 -0.70
CA MET A 180 21.97 5.29 -2.16
C MET A 180 20.84 6.21 -2.63
N GLN A 181 19.83 6.45 -1.79
CA GLN A 181 18.68 7.28 -2.14
C GLN A 181 18.34 8.17 -0.95
N ALA A 182 18.25 9.47 -1.19
CA ALA A 182 17.75 10.42 -0.21
C ALA A 182 16.27 10.13 0.07
N TYR A 183 15.98 9.52 1.21
CA TYR A 183 14.63 9.33 1.74
C TYR A 183 14.39 10.37 2.83
N SER A 184 13.15 10.85 2.96
CA SER A 184 12.71 11.48 4.21
C SER A 184 12.52 10.36 5.24
N SER A 185 13.60 10.02 5.94
CA SER A 185 13.63 8.94 6.93
C SER A 185 12.88 9.30 8.20
N GLU A 186 12.73 10.60 8.49
CA GLU A 186 11.95 11.15 9.60
C GLU A 186 10.95 12.19 9.08
N HIS A 187 9.68 12.04 9.44
CA HIS A 187 8.62 13.00 9.13
C HIS A 187 7.46 12.86 10.10
N ASN A 188 6.66 13.92 10.23
CA ASN A 188 5.46 13.93 11.05
C ASN A 188 4.22 13.89 10.17
N ILE A 189 3.18 13.22 10.65
CA ILE A 189 1.85 13.25 10.02
C ILE A 189 0.79 13.58 11.05
N ASN A 190 -0.19 14.40 10.64
CA ASN A 190 -1.45 14.54 11.37
C ASN A 190 -2.36 13.36 10.96
N LEU A 191 -2.77 12.58 11.94
CA LEU A 191 -3.67 11.45 11.77
C LEU A 191 -5.11 11.91 11.68
N TRP A 192 -5.95 11.12 11.02
CA TRP A 192 -7.39 11.32 11.07
C TRP A 192 -7.94 11.04 12.48
N PRO A 193 -9.08 11.64 12.87
CA PRO A 193 -9.65 11.45 14.20
C PRO A 193 -9.95 9.99 14.55
N TRP A 194 -10.48 9.21 13.60
CA TRP A 194 -10.75 7.78 13.81
C TRP A 194 -9.48 6.95 14.01
N THR A 195 -8.40 7.27 13.29
CA THR A 195 -7.11 6.60 13.48
C THR A 195 -6.53 6.92 14.85
N THR A 196 -6.63 8.18 15.27
CA THR A 196 -6.22 8.66 16.59
C THR A 196 -6.98 7.93 17.69
N ALA A 197 -8.31 7.87 17.58
CA ALA A 197 -9.16 7.16 18.53
C ALA A 197 -8.87 5.65 18.57
N ALA A 198 -8.66 5.01 17.41
CA ALA A 198 -8.33 3.58 17.35
C ALA A 198 -7.02 3.26 18.09
N ILE A 199 -6.00 4.13 17.98
CA ILE A 199 -4.75 3.98 18.71
C ILE A 199 -4.99 4.14 20.21
N HIS A 200 -5.75 5.15 20.64
CA HIS A 200 -6.06 5.35 22.05
C HIS A 200 -6.82 4.17 22.66
N GLU A 201 -7.85 3.66 21.97
CA GLU A 201 -8.62 2.50 22.40
C GLU A 201 -7.74 1.25 22.52
N TYR A 202 -6.80 1.03 21.58
CA TYR A 202 -5.82 -0.04 21.69
C TYR A 202 -4.87 0.14 22.90
N ILE A 203 -4.35 1.37 23.10
CA ILE A 203 -3.43 1.67 24.21
C ILE A 203 -4.10 1.42 25.56
N GLN A 204 -5.35 1.87 25.71
CA GLN A 204 -6.12 1.79 26.96
C GLN A 204 -6.73 0.41 27.21
N GLY A 205 -7.05 -0.34 26.15
CA GLY A 205 -7.60 -1.69 26.22
C GLY A 205 -6.51 -2.76 26.12
N GLU A 206 -6.46 -3.43 24.96
CA GLU A 206 -5.61 -4.61 24.71
C GLU A 206 -4.15 -4.43 25.13
N ARG A 207 -3.55 -3.27 24.85
CA ARG A 207 -2.14 -3.03 25.18
C ARG A 207 -1.93 -2.96 26.70
N ALA A 208 -2.77 -2.21 27.41
CA ALA A 208 -2.69 -2.08 28.86
C ALA A 208 -2.92 -3.44 29.53
N GLU A 209 -3.95 -4.18 29.09
CA GLU A 209 -4.25 -5.51 29.60
C GLU A 209 -3.09 -6.49 29.39
N LEU A 210 -2.51 -6.51 28.19
CA LEU A 210 -1.38 -7.37 27.85
C LEU A 210 -0.14 -7.11 28.72
N LEU A 211 0.10 -5.84 29.07
CA LEU A 211 1.23 -5.44 29.91
C LEU A 211 0.96 -5.67 31.40
N ASN A 212 -0.27 -5.46 31.87
CA ASN A 212 -0.65 -5.67 33.27
C ASN A 212 -0.58 -7.13 33.71
N ARG A 213 -0.68 -8.08 32.76
CA ARG A 213 -0.50 -9.52 33.02
C ARG A 213 0.95 -9.90 33.39
N ARG A 214 1.89 -8.95 33.42
CA ARG A 214 3.34 -9.22 33.56
C ARG A 214 3.98 -8.36 34.64
N LEU A 215 4.98 -8.92 35.31
CA LEU A 215 5.75 -8.24 36.36
C LEU A 215 6.74 -7.21 35.82
N HIS A 216 7.24 -7.40 34.59
CA HIS A 216 8.11 -6.46 33.90
C HIS A 216 7.43 -5.96 32.63
N ASN A 217 7.79 -4.77 32.15
CA ASN A 217 7.30 -4.22 30.88
C ASN A 217 8.20 -4.64 29.71
N PRO A 218 7.82 -5.65 28.88
CA PRO A 218 8.65 -6.12 27.78
C PRO A 218 8.52 -5.27 26.51
N SER A 219 7.72 -4.20 26.51
CA SER A 219 7.39 -3.44 25.30
C SER A 219 8.61 -2.76 24.65
N LYS A 220 9.69 -2.53 25.41
CA LYS A 220 10.85 -1.71 24.98
C LYS A 220 10.41 -0.33 24.45
N GLY A 221 9.27 0.19 24.92
CA GLY A 221 8.69 1.47 24.49
C GLY A 221 7.98 1.44 23.14
N PHE A 222 7.79 0.28 22.50
CA PHE A 222 7.06 0.18 21.24
C PHE A 222 5.56 0.36 21.41
N LEU A 223 4.93 0.93 20.37
CA LEU A 223 3.49 1.15 20.33
C LEU A 223 2.75 -0.18 20.20
N PHE A 224 3.02 -0.92 19.11
CA PHE A 224 2.35 -2.20 18.81
C PHE A 224 3.15 -3.40 19.32
N LEU A 225 2.43 -4.29 20.01
CA LEU A 225 3.01 -5.44 20.71
C LEU A 225 2.55 -6.78 20.11
N GLU A 226 3.40 -7.78 20.22
CA GLU A 226 3.04 -9.18 19.98
C GLU A 226 2.18 -9.71 21.13
N ASN A 227 1.09 -10.39 20.79
CA ASN A 227 0.11 -10.86 21.77
C ASN A 227 0.70 -11.90 22.75
N GLN A 228 1.63 -12.73 22.30
CA GLN A 228 2.15 -13.85 23.11
C GLN A 228 3.05 -13.38 24.25
N TYR A 229 3.90 -12.37 24.00
CA TYR A 229 4.96 -11.97 24.93
C TYR A 229 4.88 -10.51 25.37
N GLY A 230 4.01 -9.69 24.78
CA GLY A 230 3.95 -8.24 25.05
C GLY A 230 5.17 -7.46 24.58
N GLY A 231 6.11 -8.14 23.89
CA GLY A 231 7.26 -7.51 23.26
C GLY A 231 6.92 -6.82 21.95
N PRO A 232 7.88 -6.09 21.36
CA PRO A 232 7.67 -5.43 20.07
C PRO A 232 7.51 -6.46 18.94
N ILE A 233 6.75 -6.11 17.89
CA ILE A 233 6.59 -6.97 16.70
C ILE A 233 7.95 -7.26 16.07
N SER A 234 8.40 -8.50 16.18
CA SER A 234 9.74 -8.96 15.78
C SER A 234 9.88 -9.12 14.27
N ASN A 235 8.79 -9.49 13.59
CA ASN A 235 8.79 -9.86 12.19
C ASN A 235 7.65 -9.17 11.41
N ARG A 236 7.99 -8.57 10.27
CA ARG A 236 7.04 -7.96 9.33
C ARG A 236 5.95 -8.93 8.85
N ARG A 237 6.21 -10.24 8.88
CA ARG A 237 5.23 -11.27 8.52
C ARG A 237 3.99 -11.21 9.41
N THR A 238 4.15 -10.89 10.70
CA THR A 238 3.03 -10.67 11.63
C THR A 238 2.10 -9.59 11.10
N ILE A 239 2.66 -8.50 10.57
CA ILE A 239 1.91 -7.39 9.97
C ILE A 239 1.24 -7.85 8.67
N SER A 240 1.97 -8.52 7.79
CA SER A 240 1.41 -9.06 6.54
C SER A 240 0.23 -10.00 6.79
N LEU A 241 0.30 -10.85 7.81
CA LEU A 241 -0.77 -11.78 8.17
C LEU A 241 -2.05 -11.06 8.61
N ILE A 242 -1.95 -9.89 9.25
CA ILE A 242 -3.11 -9.06 9.60
C ILE A 242 -3.83 -8.62 8.31
N PHE A 243 -3.08 -8.11 7.33
CA PHE A 243 -3.65 -7.67 6.05
C PHE A 243 -4.21 -8.84 5.23
N GLU A 244 -3.54 -10.00 5.19
CA GLU A 244 -4.02 -11.18 4.47
C GLU A 244 -5.33 -11.73 5.07
N ARG A 245 -5.48 -11.69 6.40
CA ARG A 245 -6.72 -12.09 7.07
C ARG A 245 -7.85 -11.09 6.80
N ALA A 246 -7.55 -9.80 6.90
CA ALA A 246 -8.51 -8.75 6.60
C ALA A 246 -8.97 -8.80 5.13
N GLU A 247 -8.04 -8.98 4.19
CA GLU A 247 -8.35 -9.13 2.76
C GLU A 247 -9.32 -10.27 2.51
N ARG A 248 -9.01 -11.47 3.04
CA ARG A 248 -9.90 -12.62 2.91
C ARG A 248 -11.30 -12.32 3.45
N ARG A 249 -11.38 -11.73 4.64
CA ARG A 249 -12.67 -11.45 5.27
C ARG A 249 -13.46 -10.37 4.52
N LEU A 250 -12.79 -9.34 4.02
CA LEU A 250 -13.41 -8.29 3.22
C LEU A 250 -13.87 -8.79 1.84
N LEU A 251 -13.18 -9.78 1.26
CA LEU A 251 -13.64 -10.49 0.06
C LEU A 251 -14.92 -11.28 0.33
N GLU A 252 -14.95 -12.05 1.42
CA GLU A 252 -16.15 -12.82 1.84
C GLU A 252 -17.37 -11.92 2.08
N LEU A 253 -17.14 -10.73 2.63
CA LEU A 253 -18.18 -9.73 2.87
C LEU A 253 -18.56 -8.93 1.61
N GLY A 254 -17.88 -9.16 0.48
CA GLY A 254 -18.17 -8.50 -0.80
C GLY A 254 -17.64 -7.08 -0.95
N PHE A 255 -16.88 -6.56 0.02
CA PHE A 255 -16.34 -5.19 -0.01
C PHE A 255 -15.20 -5.00 -1.02
N LEU A 256 -14.63 -6.09 -1.53
CA LEU A 256 -13.53 -6.07 -2.51
C LEU A 256 -13.96 -6.58 -3.89
N SER A 257 -15.26 -6.81 -4.11
CA SER A 257 -15.80 -7.18 -5.42
C SER A 257 -15.63 -6.03 -6.41
N ARG A 258 -15.08 -6.30 -7.60
CA ARG A 258 -14.92 -5.25 -8.61
C ARG A 258 -16.27 -4.78 -9.14
N SER A 259 -16.48 -3.47 -9.22
CA SER A 259 -17.64 -2.91 -9.91
C SER A 259 -17.59 -3.23 -11.41
N SER A 260 -18.72 -3.62 -12.00
CA SER A 260 -18.82 -4.00 -13.42
C SER A 260 -18.37 -2.90 -14.39
N GLY A 261 -18.36 -1.63 -13.95
CA GLY A 261 -17.90 -0.47 -14.71
C GLY A 261 -16.40 -0.17 -14.62
N ASP A 262 -15.63 -0.81 -13.72
CA ASP A 262 -14.21 -0.50 -13.52
C ASP A 262 -13.32 -1.20 -14.55
N ARG A 263 -13.09 -0.51 -15.68
CA ARG A 263 -12.24 -0.97 -16.79
C ARG A 263 -10.74 -0.93 -16.48
N TYR A 264 -10.34 -0.33 -15.36
CA TYR A 264 -8.92 -0.12 -15.02
C TYR A 264 -8.31 -1.26 -14.21
N ILE A 265 -9.15 -2.15 -13.69
CA ILE A 265 -8.75 -3.36 -12.97
C ILE A 265 -9.08 -4.59 -13.79
N LYS A 266 -8.04 -5.41 -14.04
CA LYS A 266 -8.13 -6.63 -14.83
C LYS A 266 -8.53 -7.87 -14.01
N THR A 267 -8.47 -7.78 -12.68
CA THR A 267 -8.83 -8.86 -11.75
C THR A 267 -10.31 -8.78 -11.39
N GLU A 268 -10.92 -9.91 -11.07
CA GLU A 268 -12.33 -9.97 -10.63
C GLU A 268 -12.57 -9.23 -9.30
N ASN A 269 -11.55 -9.19 -8.45
CA ASN A 269 -11.58 -8.50 -7.16
C ASN A 269 -10.49 -7.42 -7.07
N TYR A 270 -10.74 -6.42 -6.24
CA TYR A 270 -9.75 -5.45 -5.80
C TYR A 270 -8.69 -6.16 -4.93
N GLU A 271 -7.40 -5.92 -5.21
CA GLU A 271 -6.31 -6.43 -4.38
C GLU A 271 -6.12 -5.54 -3.14
N LEU A 272 -6.03 -6.14 -1.96
CA LEU A 272 -5.85 -5.41 -0.69
C LEU A 272 -4.47 -5.69 -0.09
N THR A 273 -3.57 -4.73 -0.24
CA THR A 273 -2.29 -4.72 0.50
C THR A 273 -2.10 -3.39 1.19
N ALA A 274 -1.24 -3.34 2.21
CA ALA A 274 -0.87 -2.06 2.84
C ALA A 274 -0.24 -1.06 1.84
N TYR A 275 0.38 -1.54 0.75
CA TYR A 275 0.85 -0.66 -0.32
C TYR A 275 -0.31 -0.11 -1.13
N ASN A 276 -1.33 -0.91 -1.41
CA ASN A 276 -2.55 -0.48 -2.09
C ASN A 276 -3.30 0.56 -1.23
N LEU A 277 -3.42 0.34 0.09
CA LEU A 277 -4.00 1.32 1.02
C LEU A 277 -3.24 2.65 1.02
N ARG A 278 -1.91 2.61 0.97
CA ARG A 278 -1.10 3.83 0.82
C ARG A 278 -1.31 4.53 -0.51
N HIS A 279 -1.49 3.78 -1.59
CA HIS A 279 -1.84 4.33 -2.89
C HIS A 279 -3.23 4.99 -2.84
N SER A 280 -4.23 4.34 -2.23
CA SER A 280 -5.59 4.87 -2.04
C SER A 280 -5.60 6.13 -1.17
N ALA A 281 -4.83 6.15 -0.08
CA ALA A 281 -4.69 7.30 0.81
C ALA A 281 -4.17 8.55 0.07
N ALA A 282 -3.16 8.36 -0.79
CA ALA A 282 -2.60 9.42 -1.60
C ALA A 282 -3.61 9.95 -2.64
N THR A 283 -4.37 9.05 -3.27
CA THR A 283 -5.44 9.41 -4.21
C THR A 283 -6.56 10.20 -3.50
N LEU A 284 -7.03 9.71 -2.35
CA LEU A 284 -8.05 10.38 -1.54
C LEU A 284 -7.60 11.77 -1.10
N TYR A 285 -6.35 11.91 -0.67
CA TYR A 285 -5.79 13.20 -0.23
C TYR A 285 -5.87 14.27 -1.32
N ILE A 286 -5.49 13.93 -2.56
CA ILE A 286 -5.62 14.85 -3.71
C ILE A 286 -7.09 15.11 -4.04
N SER A 287 -7.94 14.08 -3.98
CA SER A 287 -9.38 14.23 -4.25
C SER A 287 -10.02 15.26 -3.33
N ILE A 288 -9.67 15.25 -2.03
CA ILE A 288 -10.20 16.18 -1.03
C ILE A 288 -9.57 17.58 -1.14
N LYS A 289 -8.24 17.66 -1.32
CA LYS A 289 -7.48 18.93 -1.26
C LYS A 289 -7.35 19.65 -2.61
N GLY A 290 -7.70 18.98 -3.70
CA GLY A 290 -7.49 19.47 -5.07
C GLY A 290 -6.06 19.29 -5.57
N ASP A 291 -5.89 19.21 -6.90
CA ASP A 291 -4.58 19.03 -7.55
C ASP A 291 -3.86 20.35 -7.78
N SER A 292 -3.25 20.89 -6.72
CA SER A 292 -2.39 22.09 -6.77
C SER A 292 -0.91 21.73 -6.51
N GLU A 293 0.01 22.62 -6.89
CA GLU A 293 1.43 22.46 -6.56
C GLU A 293 1.68 22.41 -5.04
N GLN A 294 0.95 23.23 -4.29
CA GLN A 294 0.96 23.20 -2.83
C GLN A 294 0.53 21.83 -2.30
N THR A 295 -0.60 21.29 -2.75
CA THR A 295 -1.09 19.96 -2.35
C THR A 295 -0.03 18.89 -2.65
N ARG A 296 0.59 18.93 -3.83
CA ARG A 296 1.64 17.98 -4.20
C ARG A 296 2.88 18.10 -3.32
N SER A 297 3.21 19.30 -2.86
CA SER A 297 4.29 19.54 -1.90
C SER A 297 3.95 18.97 -0.52
N GLU A 298 2.76 19.28 0.02
CA GLU A 298 2.25 18.74 1.29
C GLU A 298 2.21 17.21 1.30
N MET A 299 1.86 16.59 0.16
CA MET A 299 1.92 15.15 0.01
C MET A 299 3.34 14.57 0.12
N LYS A 300 4.37 15.29 -0.33
CA LYS A 300 5.75 14.80 -0.20
C LYS A 300 6.12 14.67 1.27
N GLU A 301 5.74 15.65 2.08
CA GLU A 301 5.92 15.60 3.52
C GLU A 301 5.05 14.50 4.16
N ARG A 302 3.73 14.55 3.93
CA ARG A 302 2.76 13.62 4.53
C ARG A 302 3.09 12.15 4.25
N PHE A 303 3.52 11.82 3.03
CA PHE A 303 3.82 10.45 2.67
C PHE A 303 5.31 10.11 2.82
N GLY A 304 6.18 11.02 3.24
CA GLY A 304 7.62 10.76 3.37
C GLY A 304 8.28 10.42 2.02
N TRP A 305 7.96 11.21 0.99
CA TRP A 305 8.65 11.20 -0.30
C TRP A 305 9.74 12.27 -0.32
N SER A 306 10.78 12.06 -1.14
CA SER A 306 11.82 13.07 -1.35
C SER A 306 11.28 14.30 -2.09
N ALA A 307 11.94 15.45 -1.92
CA ALA A 307 11.56 16.70 -2.58
C ALA A 307 11.42 16.57 -4.11
N ASN A 308 12.28 15.76 -4.74
CA ASN A 308 12.30 15.52 -6.19
C ASN A 308 11.43 14.34 -6.65
N SER A 309 10.62 13.78 -5.75
CA SER A 309 9.77 12.63 -6.05
C SER A 309 8.65 13.00 -7.02
N LYS A 310 8.52 12.24 -8.11
CA LYS A 310 7.40 12.33 -9.08
C LYS A 310 6.16 11.51 -8.69
N MET A 311 6.08 11.12 -7.41
CA MET A 311 5.00 10.29 -6.90
C MET A 311 3.68 11.06 -6.77
N PRO A 312 3.62 12.31 -6.26
CA PRO A 312 2.38 13.09 -6.23
C PRO A 312 1.70 13.19 -7.59
N GLU A 313 2.45 13.44 -8.67
CA GLU A 313 1.93 13.57 -10.04
C GLU A 313 1.42 12.24 -10.61
N ARG A 314 1.91 11.09 -10.10
CA ARG A 314 1.35 9.78 -10.44
C ARG A 314 -0.01 9.58 -9.79
N TYR A 315 -0.18 9.99 -8.54
CA TYR A 315 -1.47 9.88 -7.83
C TYR A 315 -2.49 10.92 -8.30
N ALA A 316 -2.05 12.12 -8.63
CA ALA A 316 -2.91 13.17 -9.18
C ALA A 316 -3.61 12.70 -10.47
N ARG A 317 -2.87 11.98 -11.32
CA ARG A 317 -3.45 11.37 -12.54
C ARG A 317 -4.56 10.38 -12.22
N ARG A 318 -4.40 9.55 -11.18
CA ARG A 318 -5.46 8.62 -10.76
C ARG A 318 -6.64 9.36 -10.14
N ALA A 319 -6.40 10.33 -9.26
CA ALA A 319 -7.47 11.14 -8.67
C ALA A 319 -8.31 11.85 -9.75
N LYS A 320 -7.69 12.33 -10.83
CA LYS A 320 -8.41 12.88 -12.00
C LYS A 320 -9.21 11.84 -12.77
N MET A 321 -8.72 10.60 -12.86
CA MET A 321 -9.47 9.50 -13.46
C MET A 321 -10.69 9.11 -12.60
N ASP A 322 -10.56 9.15 -11.27
CA ASP A 322 -11.66 8.87 -10.33
C ASP A 322 -12.67 10.03 -10.24
N ALA A 323 -12.21 11.29 -10.28
CA ALA A 323 -13.04 12.50 -10.28
C ALA A 323 -13.83 12.69 -11.59
N ALA A 324 -13.35 12.13 -12.70
CA ALA A 324 -14.15 12.03 -13.92
C ALA A 324 -15.36 11.10 -13.77
N SER A 325 -15.50 10.39 -12.64
CA SER A 325 -16.54 9.39 -12.39
C SER A 325 -17.42 9.63 -11.15
N LEU A 326 -17.14 10.60 -10.27
CA LEU A 326 -17.96 10.87 -9.07
C LEU A 326 -17.96 12.36 -8.65
N ASP A 327 -19.12 12.89 -8.29
CA ASP A 327 -19.30 14.22 -7.67
C ASP A 327 -19.17 14.11 -6.13
N LEU A 328 -18.23 14.88 -5.57
CA LEU A 328 -17.89 14.90 -4.15
C LEU A 328 -18.96 15.60 -3.29
N ALA A 329 -19.78 16.47 -3.88
CA ALA A 329 -20.88 17.12 -3.18
C ALA A 329 -21.98 16.11 -2.81
N ASP A 330 -22.29 15.19 -3.73
CA ASP A 330 -23.29 14.14 -3.54
C ASP A 330 -22.88 13.12 -2.46
N LEU A 331 -21.58 12.80 -2.39
CA LEU A 331 -21.05 11.87 -1.38
C LEU A 331 -21.14 12.44 0.04
N TRP A 332 -20.86 13.74 0.21
CA TRP A 332 -20.92 14.40 1.51
C TRP A 332 -22.36 14.52 2.03
N GLU A 333 -23.32 14.84 1.16
CA GLU A 333 -24.74 14.92 1.54
C GLU A 333 -25.36 13.54 1.79
N SER A 334 -24.95 12.51 1.03
CA SER A 334 -25.31 11.10 1.29
C SER A 334 -24.90 10.64 2.70
N ILE A 335 -23.66 10.91 3.11
CA ILE A 335 -23.14 10.49 4.42
C ILE A 335 -23.86 11.21 5.58
N LYS A 336 -24.25 12.48 5.39
CA LYS A 336 -25.07 13.20 6.38
C LYS A 336 -26.48 12.62 6.49
N ALA A 337 -27.11 12.32 5.36
CA ALA A 337 -28.45 11.76 5.31
C ALA A 337 -28.51 10.38 6.01
N ASP A 338 -27.51 9.53 5.78
CA ASP A 338 -27.39 8.21 6.43
C ASP A 338 -27.26 8.33 7.95
N ARG A 339 -26.52 9.33 8.44
CA ARG A 339 -26.34 9.58 9.88
C ARG A 339 -27.62 10.04 10.56
N LEU A 340 -28.46 10.81 9.85
CA LEU A 340 -29.74 11.28 10.37
C LEU A 340 -30.77 10.16 10.43
N LYS A 341 -30.84 9.28 9.41
CA LYS A 341 -31.70 8.10 9.44
C LYS A 341 -31.36 7.16 10.61
N MET A 342 -30.07 6.87 10.81
CA MET A 342 -29.64 6.01 11.92
C MET A 342 -29.84 6.62 13.32
N ARG A 343 -30.15 7.93 13.42
CA ARG A 343 -30.53 8.57 14.68
C ARG A 343 -32.03 8.58 14.93
N GLY A 344 -32.85 8.48 13.89
CA GLY A 344 -34.31 8.38 13.99
C GLY A 344 -34.80 6.98 14.37
N ASP A 345 -34.00 5.95 14.13
CA ASP A 345 -34.32 4.55 14.46
C ASP A 345 -33.98 4.18 15.93
N ILE A 346 -33.72 5.17 16.81
CA ILE A 346 -33.40 5.00 18.25
C ILE A 346 -34.42 5.74 19.16
N GLU A 347 -35.50 6.28 18.61
CA GLU A 347 -36.72 6.63 19.37
C GLU A 347 -37.86 5.68 18.96
#